data_AF-A0A839E881-F1
#
_entry.id   AF-A0A839E881-F1
#
_cell.length_a   1.000
_cell.length_b   1.000
_cell.length_c   1.000
_cell.angle_alpha   90.00
_cell.angle_beta   90.00
_cell.angle_gamma   90.00
#
_symmetry.space_group_name_H-M   'P 1'
#
loop_
_entity.id
_entity.type
_entity.pdbx_description
1 polymer ?
#
loop_
_entity_poly.entity_id
_entity_poly.type
_entity_poly.pdbx_seq_one_letter_code
_entity_poly.pdbx_strand_id
1 'polypeptide(L)'
;MSQRVNHWHPLLAAVEQEPGLWHLASQTGPYAVVRLVEIGGERGYRATTFSEPRHLIGYRRTLRGACEAAHRDWLRRHGPDPGTEQYPDLSGGSRRPPIESPAAGTASTVG
;
A
#
# COMPACT_ATOMS: atom_id res chain seq x y z
N MET A 1 -22.35 0.52 -20.75
CA MET A 1 -20.92 0.88 -20.92
C MET A 1 -20.28 0.83 -19.54
N SER A 2 -19.48 -0.21 -19.23
CA SER A 2 -18.84 -0.36 -17.93
C SER A 2 -17.73 0.68 -17.79
N GLN A 3 -17.82 1.56 -16.79
CA GLN A 3 -16.75 2.51 -16.50
C GLN A 3 -15.46 1.73 -16.26
N ARG A 4 -14.42 1.97 -17.06
CA ARG A 4 -13.07 1.51 -16.72
C ARG A 4 -12.61 2.36 -15.57
N VAL A 5 -12.80 1.86 -14.35
CA VAL A 5 -12.20 2.43 -13.15
C VAL A 5 -10.72 2.65 -13.46
N ASN A 6 -10.22 3.87 -13.26
CA ASN A 6 -8.81 4.20 -13.45
C ASN A 6 -8.04 3.64 -12.25
N HIS A 7 -7.97 2.31 -12.12
CA HIS A 7 -7.00 1.70 -11.21
C HIS A 7 -5.63 1.90 -11.83
N TRP A 8 -4.75 2.58 -11.08
CA TRP A 8 -3.32 2.62 -11.38
C TRP A 8 -2.85 1.23 -11.82
N HIS A 9 -2.18 1.16 -12.98
CA HIS A 9 -1.84 -0.11 -13.60
C HIS A 9 -0.45 -0.58 -13.13
N PRO A 10 -0.35 -1.69 -12.39
CA PRO A 10 0.93 -2.21 -11.90
C PRO A 10 1.88 -2.63 -13.04
N LEU A 11 1.37 -2.76 -14.27
CA LEU A 11 2.20 -2.99 -15.44
C LEU A 11 3.17 -1.82 -15.72
N LEU A 12 2.82 -0.59 -15.35
CA LEU A 12 3.73 0.57 -15.49
C LEU A 12 4.93 0.50 -14.54
N ALA A 13 4.84 -0.31 -13.47
CA ALA A 13 5.96 -0.55 -12.57
C ALA A 13 6.92 -1.63 -13.09
N ALA A 14 6.55 -2.38 -14.15
CA ALA A 14 7.35 -3.48 -14.68
C ALA A 14 8.45 -2.96 -15.60
N VAL A 15 9.69 -3.06 -15.15
CA VAL A 15 10.89 -2.73 -15.92
C VAL A 15 11.50 -4.02 -16.43
N GLU A 16 11.48 -4.22 -17.74
CA GLU A 16 12.13 -5.38 -18.37
C GLU A 16 13.65 -5.30 -18.17
N GLN A 17 14.25 -6.41 -17.73
CA GLN A 17 15.70 -6.53 -17.50
C GLN A 17 16.37 -7.33 -18.61
N GLU A 18 15.69 -8.42 -19.00
CA GLU A 18 15.99 -9.28 -20.14
C GLU A 18 14.65 -9.78 -20.68
N PRO A 19 14.58 -10.24 -21.94
CA PRO A 19 13.35 -10.77 -22.50
C PRO A 19 12.75 -11.86 -21.60
N GLY A 20 11.51 -11.64 -21.14
CA GLY A 20 10.86 -12.59 -20.23
C GLY A 20 11.18 -12.40 -18.75
N LEU A 21 11.92 -11.36 -18.35
CA LEU A 21 12.20 -11.02 -16.96
C LEU A 21 11.88 -9.54 -16.69
N TRP A 22 11.01 -9.31 -15.71
CA TRP A 22 10.64 -7.97 -15.27
C TRP A 22 10.92 -7.81 -13.78
N HIS A 23 11.53 -6.68 -13.42
CA HIS A 23 11.54 -6.20 -12.05
C HIS A 23 10.39 -5.21 -11.88
N LEU A 24 9.60 -5.38 -10.83
CA LEU A 24 8.63 -4.35 -10.44
C LEU A 24 9.32 -3.35 -9.53
N ALA A 25 9.40 -2.10 -9.98
CA ALA A 25 10.04 -1.00 -9.28
C ALA A 25 9.02 -0.13 -8.55
N SER A 26 9.38 0.28 -7.34
CA SER A 26 8.76 1.38 -6.62
C SER A 26 9.71 2.58 -6.62
N GLN A 27 9.27 3.70 -6.04
CA GLN A 27 10.11 4.87 -5.81
C GLN A 27 11.37 4.60 -4.97
N THR A 28 11.39 3.56 -4.13
CA THR A 28 12.55 3.19 -3.29
C THR A 28 13.37 2.04 -3.87
N GLY A 29 13.00 1.51 -5.03
CA GLY A 29 13.68 0.38 -5.66
C GLY A 29 12.77 -0.82 -5.96
N PRO A 30 13.35 -1.92 -6.44
CA PRO A 30 12.60 -3.11 -6.87
C PRO A 30 12.02 -3.88 -5.69
N TYR A 31 10.81 -4.38 -5.85
CA TYR A 31 10.09 -5.10 -4.79
C TYR A 31 9.59 -6.49 -5.19
N ALA A 32 9.48 -6.75 -6.50
CA ALA A 32 9.13 -8.07 -7.00
C ALA A 32 9.82 -8.38 -8.33
N VAL A 33 9.86 -9.67 -8.65
CA VAL A 33 10.37 -10.20 -9.91
C VAL A 33 9.31 -11.06 -10.56
N VAL A 34 9.03 -10.80 -11.84
CA VAL A 34 8.14 -11.60 -12.68
C VAL A 34 8.97 -12.21 -13.80
N ARG A 35 8.91 -13.53 -13.94
CA ARG A 35 9.61 -14.27 -15.00
C ARG A 35 8.61 -15.05 -15.85
N LEU A 36 8.74 -14.94 -17.17
CA LEU A 36 8.08 -15.82 -18.13
C LEU A 36 8.60 -17.24 -17.93
N VAL A 37 7.69 -18.19 -17.82
CA VAL A 37 7.99 -19.61 -17.64
C VAL A 37 7.16 -20.44 -18.61
N GLU A 38 7.66 -21.63 -18.93
CA GLU A 38 6.90 -22.65 -19.63
C GLU A 38 6.81 -23.88 -18.73
N ILE A 39 5.59 -24.34 -18.46
CA ILE A 39 5.34 -25.48 -17.58
C ILE A 39 4.33 -26.37 -18.30
N GLY A 40 4.71 -27.62 -18.59
CA GLY A 40 3.85 -28.56 -19.29
C GLY A 40 3.42 -28.10 -20.69
N GLY A 41 4.25 -27.32 -21.39
CA GLY A 41 3.94 -26.75 -22.70
C GLY A 41 3.05 -25.50 -22.67
N GLU A 42 2.63 -25.04 -21.49
CA GLU A 42 1.89 -23.78 -21.33
C GLU A 42 2.83 -22.65 -20.91
N ARG A 43 2.74 -21.51 -21.62
CA ARG A 43 3.41 -20.27 -21.22
C ARG A 43 2.64 -19.55 -20.12
N GLY A 44 3.37 -19.14 -19.09
CA GLY A 44 2.84 -18.38 -17.97
C GLY A 44 3.90 -17.51 -17.30
N TYR A 45 3.56 -16.94 -16.15
CA TYR A 45 4.40 -15.99 -15.44
C TYR A 45 4.51 -16.40 -13.98
N ARG A 46 5.74 -16.51 -13.50
CA ARG A 46 6.07 -16.75 -12.09
C ARG A 46 6.40 -15.42 -11.42
N ALA A 47 5.66 -15.08 -10.38
CA ALA A 47 5.91 -13.89 -9.56
C ALA A 47 6.59 -14.27 -8.24
N THR A 48 7.63 -13.52 -7.87
CA THR A 48 8.38 -13.67 -6.62
C THR A 48 8.67 -12.31 -5.99
N THR A 49 8.99 -12.30 -4.70
CA THR A 49 9.54 -11.11 -4.04
C THR A 49 10.93 -10.79 -4.58
N PHE A 50 11.36 -9.54 -4.37
CA PHE A 50 12.74 -9.14 -4.64
C PHE A 50 13.69 -9.43 -3.46
N SER A 51 13.17 -9.54 -2.24
CA SER A 51 13.94 -9.88 -1.04
C SER A 51 14.63 -11.23 -1.15
N GLU A 52 15.74 -11.40 -0.45
CA GLU A 52 16.40 -12.69 -0.27
C GLU A 52 16.14 -13.23 1.15
N PRO A 53 15.71 -14.50 1.31
CA PRO A 53 15.41 -15.45 0.24
C PRO A 53 14.16 -15.05 -0.57
N ARG A 54 14.15 -15.36 -1.86
CA ARG A 54 13.00 -15.09 -2.73
C ARG A 54 11.80 -15.95 -2.36
N HIS A 55 10.68 -15.31 -2.07
CA HIS A 55 9.42 -15.98 -1.78
C HIS A 55 8.51 -16.01 -3.01
N LEU A 56 7.89 -17.17 -3.25
CA LEU A 56 6.91 -17.35 -4.32
C LEU A 56 5.61 -16.63 -3.98
N ILE A 57 5.18 -15.73 -4.86
CA ILE A 57 3.87 -15.07 -4.78
C ILE A 57 2.83 -15.90 -5.56
N GLY A 58 3.25 -16.50 -6.68
CA GLY A 58 2.46 -17.49 -7.41
C GLY A 58 2.67 -17.48 -8.92
N TYR A 59 1.87 -18.28 -9.62
CA TYR A 59 1.85 -18.38 -11.07
C TYR A 59 0.60 -17.73 -11.66
N ARG A 60 0.73 -17.09 -12.83
CA ARG A 60 -0.36 -16.43 -13.56
C ARG A 60 -0.22 -16.67 -15.05
N ARG A 61 -1.34 -16.64 -15.77
CA ARG A 61 -1.37 -16.82 -17.24
C ARG A 61 -1.05 -15.55 -18.02
N THR A 62 -1.08 -14.38 -17.38
CA THR A 62 -0.83 -13.09 -18.02
C THR A 62 0.19 -12.28 -17.23
N LEU A 63 0.99 -11.49 -17.95
CA LEU A 63 1.95 -10.57 -17.33
C LEU A 63 1.24 -9.59 -16.40
N ARG A 64 0.14 -8.98 -16.87
CA ARG A 64 -0.70 -8.08 -16.09
C ARG A 64 -1.13 -8.71 -14.76
N GLY A 65 -1.62 -9.96 -14.80
CA GLY A 65 -2.05 -10.66 -13.59
C GLY A 65 -0.91 -10.99 -12.64
N ALA A 66 0.30 -11.28 -13.15
CA ALA A 66 1.48 -11.48 -12.34
C ALA A 66 1.92 -10.18 -11.65
N CYS A 67 1.97 -9.07 -12.39
CA CYS A 67 2.30 -7.74 -11.84
C CYS A 67 1.27 -7.31 -10.78
N GLU A 68 -0.02 -7.53 -11.04
CA GLU A 68 -1.09 -7.21 -10.10
C GLU A 68 -0.99 -8.04 -8.81
N ALA A 69 -0.73 -9.35 -8.92
CA ALA A 69 -0.55 -10.21 -7.75
C ALA A 69 0.67 -9.78 -6.91
N ALA A 70 1.79 -9.49 -7.58
CA ALA A 70 3.01 -9.03 -6.93
C ALA A 70 2.84 -7.68 -6.24
N HIS A 71 2.17 -6.73 -6.89
CA HIS A 71 1.91 -5.42 -6.31
C HIS A 71 0.97 -5.50 -5.10
N ARG A 72 -0.09 -6.31 -5.17
CA ARG A 72 -0.99 -6.53 -4.03
C ARG A 72 -0.28 -7.17 -2.85
N ASP A 73 0.62 -8.11 -3.11
CA ASP A 73 1.45 -8.72 -2.06
C ASP A 73 2.38 -7.67 -1.42
N TRP A 74 3.01 -6.81 -2.21
CA TRP A 74 3.83 -5.72 -1.69
C TRP A 74 3.04 -4.73 -0.82
N LEU A 75 1.87 -4.28 -1.30
CA LEU A 75 0.97 -3.40 -0.55
C LEU A 75 0.51 -4.04 0.77
N ARG A 76 0.26 -5.35 0.80
CA ARG A 76 -0.11 -6.03 2.06
C ARG A 76 1.00 -5.97 3.11
N ARG A 77 2.26 -5.92 2.69
CA ARG A 77 3.43 -5.94 3.58
C ARG A 77 3.91 -4.54 3.99
N HIS A 78 3.62 -3.53 3.17
CA HIS A 78 4.11 -2.16 3.34
C HIS A 78 2.99 -1.13 3.54
N GLY A 79 1.74 -1.53 3.34
CA GLY A 79 0.58 -0.71 3.61
C GLY A 79 0.34 -0.56 5.11
N PRO A 80 -0.43 0.47 5.51
CA PRO A 80 -0.82 0.67 6.89
C PRO A 80 -1.58 -0.55 7.42
N ASP A 81 -1.35 -0.91 8.68
CA ASP A 81 -2.08 -1.99 9.35
C ASP A 81 -3.58 -1.63 9.37
N PRO A 82 -4.46 -2.45 8.76
CA PRO A 82 -5.90 -2.17 8.71
C PRO A 82 -6.55 -2.03 10.10
N GLY A 83 -5.89 -2.51 11.17
CA GLY A 83 -6.37 -2.36 12.55
C GLY A 83 -5.93 -1.08 13.26
N THR A 84 -5.02 -0.30 12.68
CA THR A 84 -4.62 0.98 13.28
C THR A 84 -5.48 2.08 12.70
N GLU A 85 -6.36 2.67 13.51
CA GLU A 85 -7.06 3.91 13.19
C GLU A 85 -6.03 5.05 13.13
N GLN A 86 -5.33 5.14 12.01
CA GLN A 86 -4.12 5.95 11.83
C GLN A 86 -4.46 7.36 11.35
N TYR A 87 -5.68 7.58 10.88
CA TYR A 87 -6.15 8.90 10.51
C TYR A 87 -6.70 9.60 11.74
N PRO A 88 -6.17 10.79 12.10
CA PRO A 88 -6.80 11.59 13.13
C PRO A 88 -8.25 11.85 12.75
N ASP A 89 -9.12 11.94 13.75
CA ASP A 89 -10.48 12.40 13.55
C ASP A 89 -10.46 13.85 13.05
N LEU A 90 -10.52 14.01 11.73
CA LEU A 90 -10.55 15.31 11.05
C LEU A 90 -11.94 15.95 11.08
N SER A 91 -12.92 15.36 11.78
CA SER A 91 -14.30 15.86 11.83
C SER A 91 -14.47 17.18 12.61
N GLY A 92 -13.40 17.79 13.12
CA GLY A 92 -13.46 19.12 13.73
C GLY A 92 -14.19 19.17 15.07
N GLY A 93 -14.49 18.01 15.68
CA GLY A 93 -15.07 17.91 17.02
C GLY A 93 -14.11 18.40 18.10
N SER A 94 -14.14 19.69 18.40
CA SER A 94 -13.39 20.33 19.47
C SER A 94 -13.58 19.61 20.81
N ARG A 95 -12.58 18.83 21.26
CA ARG A 95 -12.33 18.66 22.70
C ARG A 95 -11.65 19.91 23.22
N ARG A 96 -12.44 20.99 23.34
CA ARG A 96 -12.03 22.18 24.08
C ARG A 96 -11.94 21.78 25.56
N PRO A 97 -10.77 21.86 26.21
CA PRO A 97 -10.68 21.57 27.64
C PRO A 97 -11.59 22.55 28.41
N PRO A 98 -12.19 22.13 29.53
CA PRO A 98 -13.03 23.01 30.33
C PRO A 98 -12.19 24.21 30.78
N ILE A 99 -12.69 25.40 30.47
CA ILE A 99 -12.16 26.66 31.00
C ILE A 99 -12.43 26.66 32.50
N GLU A 100 -11.39 26.48 33.31
CA GLU A 100 -11.51 26.69 34.75
C GLU A 100 -11.93 28.14 34.98
N SER A 101 -13.15 28.33 35.51
CA SER A 101 -13.65 29.63 35.94
C SER A 101 -12.79 30.11 37.11
N PRO A 102 -12.26 31.34 37.09
CA PRO A 102 -11.66 31.90 38.29
C PRO A 102 -12.77 32.05 39.34
N ALA A 103 -12.56 31.40 40.49
CA ALA A 103 -13.42 31.52 41.66
C ALA A 103 -13.64 32.99 41.99
N ALA A 104 -14.90 33.36 42.21
CA ALA A 104 -15.31 34.67 42.65
C ALA A 104 -14.56 35.05 43.94
N GLY A 105 -13.59 35.95 43.80
CA GLY A 105 -12.93 36.61 44.93
C GLY A 105 -13.93 37.53 45.61
N THR A 106 -14.21 37.22 46.87
CA THR A 106 -15.05 37.96 47.79
C THR A 106 -14.66 39.44 47.87
N ALA A 107 -15.67 40.32 47.77
CA ALA A 107 -15.56 41.73 48.07
C ALA A 107 -15.14 41.93 49.53
N SER A 108 -13.99 42.59 49.75
CA SER A 108 -13.61 43.13 51.05
C SER A 108 -14.00 44.61 51.08
N THR A 109 -15.02 44.91 51.87
CA THR A 109 -15.33 46.26 52.38
C THR A 109 -14.31 46.65 53.45
N VAL A 110 -13.60 47.75 53.23
CA VAL A 110 -12.97 48.62 54.25
C VAL A 110 -13.09 50.02 53.62
N GLY A 111 -13.75 51.01 54.21
CA GLY A 111 -13.54 51.58 55.54
C GLY A 111 -12.91 52.95 55.32
#